data_AF-A0A851SC03-F1
#
_entry.id   AF-A0A851SC03-F1
#
_cell.length_a   1.000
_cell.length_b   1.000
_cell.length_c   1.000
_cell.angle_alpha   90.00
_cell.angle_beta   90.00
_cell.angle_gamma   90.00
#
_symmetry.space_group_name_H-M   'P 1'
#
loop_
_entity.id
_entity.type
_entity.pdbx_description
1 polymer ?
#
loop_
_entity_poly.entity_id
_entity_poly.type
_entity_poly.pdbx_seq_one_letter_code
_entity_poly.pdbx_strand_id
1 'polypeptide(L)'
;GVLHRDIKPENLLLHLDNADLKLIDFGGGIFLQEQPFTKFAGTHAYSPPKWISLGCYHGHSATIWSLGMLLYVMVCGTVPFQGDSDIVLGQLFFVQPVSP
;
A
#
# COMPACT_ATOMS: atom_id res chain seq x y z
N GLY A 1 -13.23 7.06 12.05
CA GLY A 1 -12.60 7.41 10.75
C GLY A 1 -12.86 6.32 9.73
N VAL A 2 -12.47 6.53 8.47
CA VAL A 2 -12.57 5.52 7.38
C VAL A 2 -11.16 5.04 7.00
N LEU A 3 -11.01 3.73 6.81
CA LEU A 3 -9.80 3.09 6.31
C LEU A 3 -10.02 2.69 4.84
N HIS A 4 -9.16 3.16 3.94
CA HIS A 4 -9.28 2.93 2.50
C HIS A 4 -9.00 1.47 2.08
N ARG A 5 -7.97 0.86 2.68
CA ARG A 5 -7.46 -0.51 2.42
C ARG A 5 -6.85 -0.80 1.04
N ASP A 6 -7.05 0.05 0.04
CA ASP A 6 -6.49 -0.15 -1.30
C ASP A 6 -5.75 1.10 -1.83
N ILE A 7 -4.76 1.60 -1.08
CA ILE A 7 -3.93 2.72 -1.53
C ILE A 7 -2.91 2.20 -2.54
N LYS A 8 -2.98 2.71 -3.77
CA LYS A 8 -2.15 2.34 -4.93
C LYS A 8 -2.25 3.43 -6.01
N PRO A 9 -1.34 3.48 -7.00
CA PRO A 9 -1.35 4.51 -8.04
C PRO A 9 -2.69 4.61 -8.79
N GLU A 10 -3.34 3.47 -9.05
CA GLU A 10 -4.60 3.43 -9.81
C GLU A 10 -5.77 4.10 -9.08
N ASN A 11 -5.67 4.24 -7.76
CA ASN A 11 -6.67 4.89 -6.91
C ASN A 11 -6.32 6.36 -6.58
N LEU A 12 -5.34 6.95 -7.28
CA LEU A 12 -4.93 8.33 -7.13
C LEU A 12 -5.13 9.10 -8.44
N LEU A 13 -5.94 10.15 -8.40
CA LEU A 13 -6.13 11.07 -9.52
C LEU A 13 -5.29 12.34 -9.29
N LEU A 14 -4.42 12.66 -10.25
CA LEU A 14 -3.66 13.90 -10.26
C LEU A 14 -4.32 14.89 -11.22
N HIS A 15 -4.73 16.05 -10.71
CA HIS A 15 -5.13 17.17 -11.55
C HIS A 15 -3.87 17.86 -12.09
N LEU A 16 -3.67 17.81 -13.41
CA LEU A 16 -2.41 18.24 -14.02
C LEU A 16 -2.18 19.75 -13.96
N ASP A 17 -3.25 20.56 -13.94
CA ASP A 17 -3.12 22.02 -14.00
C ASP A 17 -2.65 22.63 -12.67
N ASN A 18 -2.93 21.97 -11.54
CA ASN A 18 -2.63 22.49 -10.20
C ASN A 18 -1.92 21.49 -9.28
N ALA A 19 -1.58 20.30 -9.79
CA ALA A 19 -0.98 19.20 -9.05
C ALA A 19 -1.79 18.69 -7.84
N ASP A 20 -3.10 18.92 -7.79
CA ASP A 20 -3.96 18.37 -6.74
C ASP A 20 -4.09 16.86 -6.88
N LEU A 21 -3.77 16.13 -5.81
CA LEU A 21 -3.93 14.69 -5.72
C LEU A 21 -5.23 14.34 -4.97
N LYS A 22 -6.05 13.47 -5.55
CA LYS A 22 -7.31 13.00 -4.95
C LYS A 22 -7.33 11.47 -4.88
N LEU A 23 -7.64 10.96 -3.70
CA LEU A 23 -7.88 9.53 -3.46
C LEU A 23 -9.30 9.17 -3.91
N ILE A 24 -9.43 8.07 -4.65
CA ILE A 24 -10.70 7.54 -5.17
C ILE A 24 -10.86 6.06 -4.79
N ASP A 25 -12.05 5.50 -5.08
CA ASP A 25 -12.40 4.08 -4.88
C ASP A 25 -12.37 3.59 -3.43
N PHE A 26 -13.33 4.07 -2.65
CA PHE A 26 -13.61 3.58 -1.30
C PHE A 26 -14.47 2.30 -1.30
N GLY A 27 -14.61 1.58 -2.42
CA GLY A 27 -15.43 0.35 -2.49
C GLY A 27 -14.91 -0.75 -1.57
N GLY A 28 -13.59 -0.79 -1.36
CA GLY A 28 -12.92 -1.62 -0.36
C GLY A 28 -12.83 -0.99 1.03
N GLY A 29 -13.38 0.19 1.26
CA GLY A 29 -13.26 0.91 2.52
C GLY A 29 -13.96 0.22 3.70
N ILE A 30 -13.54 0.54 4.92
CA ILE A 30 -14.19 0.09 6.16
C ILE A 30 -14.05 1.15 7.26
N PHE A 31 -14.90 1.11 8.29
CA PHE A 31 -14.68 1.93 9.47
C PHE A 31 -13.39 1.54 10.19
N LEU A 32 -12.58 2.54 10.48
CA LEU A 32 -11.37 2.39 11.26
C LEU A 32 -11.71 1.96 12.68
N GLN A 33 -10.98 0.96 13.17
CA GLN A 33 -11.08 0.42 14.53
C GLN A 33 -9.69 0.08 15.04
N GLU A 34 -9.55 -0.01 16.36
CA GLU A 34 -8.29 -0.39 17.01
C GLU A 34 -7.98 -1.88 16.88
N GLN A 35 -9.02 -2.72 16.75
CA GLN A 35 -8.84 -4.16 16.69
C GLN A 35 -8.30 -4.62 15.32
N PRO A 36 -7.49 -5.70 15.28
CA PRO A 36 -7.00 -6.25 14.03
C PRO A 36 -8.15 -6.62 13.08
N PHE A 37 -7.97 -6.31 11.80
CA PHE A 37 -8.82 -6.82 10.74
C PHE A 37 -8.34 -8.21 10.32
N THR A 38 -9.27 -9.14 10.16
CA THR A 38 -9.04 -10.52 9.68
C THR A 38 -9.56 -10.76 8.27
N LYS A 39 -10.00 -9.70 7.59
CA LYS A 39 -10.42 -9.70 6.20
C LYS A 39 -9.68 -8.60 5.45
N PHE A 40 -9.19 -8.94 4.27
CA PHE A 40 -8.52 -8.00 3.37
C PHE A 40 -9.36 -7.79 2.12
N ALA A 41 -9.36 -6.56 1.62
CA ALA A 41 -10.11 -6.16 0.42
C ALA A 41 -9.30 -5.18 -0.45
N GLY A 42 -7.98 -5.20 -0.32
CA GLY A 42 -7.07 -4.40 -1.14
C GLY A 42 -6.35 -5.24 -2.19
N THR A 43 -5.44 -4.60 -2.92
CA THR A 43 -4.60 -5.25 -3.93
C THR A 43 -3.48 -6.04 -3.25
N HIS A 44 -3.36 -7.33 -3.60
CA HIS A 44 -2.45 -8.28 -2.93
C HIS A 44 -0.99 -7.81 -2.88
N ALA A 45 -0.48 -7.23 -3.98
CA ALA A 45 0.89 -6.70 -4.07
C ALA A 45 1.18 -5.53 -3.10
N TYR A 46 0.14 -4.87 -2.57
CA TYR A 46 0.26 -3.78 -1.59
C TYR A 46 -0.07 -4.26 -0.17
N SER A 47 -0.31 -5.56 0.03
CA SER A 47 -0.69 -6.09 1.33
C SER A 47 0.52 -6.17 2.29
N PRO A 48 0.33 -5.88 3.58
CA PRO A 48 1.42 -5.89 4.55
C PRO A 48 1.86 -7.32 4.90
N PRO A 49 3.11 -7.53 5.33
CA PRO A 49 3.64 -8.86 5.68
C PRO A 49 2.84 -9.52 6.80
N LYS A 50 2.29 -8.74 7.74
CA LYS A 50 1.45 -9.28 8.81
C LYS A 50 0.17 -9.94 8.28
N TRP A 51 -0.40 -9.40 7.21
CA TRP A 51 -1.54 -10.02 6.53
C TRP A 51 -1.12 -11.33 5.87
N ILE A 52 -0.01 -11.33 5.13
CA ILE A 52 0.52 -12.53 4.47
C ILE A 52 0.84 -13.65 5.48
N SER A 53 1.54 -13.33 6.57
CA SER A 53 2.01 -14.33 7.53
C SER A 53 0.94 -14.78 8.53
N LEU A 54 0.05 -13.89 8.95
CA LEU A 54 -0.85 -14.14 10.09
C LEU A 54 -2.35 -13.99 9.74
N GLY A 55 -2.69 -13.61 8.51
CA GLY A 55 -4.09 -13.35 8.13
C GLY A 55 -4.72 -12.19 8.90
N CYS A 56 -3.91 -11.28 9.47
CA CYS A 56 -4.43 -10.12 10.19
C CYS A 56 -3.55 -8.87 10.07
N TYR A 57 -4.15 -7.69 10.23
CA TYR A 57 -3.42 -6.41 10.19
C TYR A 57 -4.15 -5.33 10.99
N HIS A 58 -3.43 -4.28 11.36
CA HIS A 58 -4.04 -3.06 11.91
C HIS A 58 -4.12 -2.01 10.80
N GLY A 59 -5.21 -1.21 10.80
CA GLY A 59 -5.47 -0.26 9.73
C GLY A 59 -4.33 0.75 9.51
N HIS A 60 -3.82 1.35 10.59
CA HIS A 60 -2.75 2.34 10.52
C HIS A 60 -1.45 1.77 9.96
N SER A 61 -0.95 0.64 10.50
CA SER A 61 0.31 0.05 10.03
C SER A 61 0.21 -0.53 8.61
N ALA A 62 -0.94 -1.08 8.24
CA ALA A 62 -1.19 -1.52 6.86
C ALA A 62 -1.20 -0.34 5.88
N THR A 63 -1.76 0.81 6.29
CA THR A 63 -1.75 2.04 5.47
C THR A 63 -0.33 2.55 5.27
N ILE A 64 0.49 2.57 6.32
CA ILE A 64 1.90 2.96 6.24
C ILE A 64 2.67 2.04 5.28
N TRP A 65 2.42 0.72 5.36
CA TRP A 65 3.02 -0.24 4.43
C TRP A 65 2.64 0.05 2.98
N SER A 66 1.35 0.21 2.67
CA SER A 66 0.89 0.50 1.31
C SER A 66 1.44 1.83 0.78
N LEU A 67 1.64 2.84 1.64
CA LEU A 67 2.28 4.10 1.27
C LEU A 67 3.77 3.91 0.93
N GLY A 68 4.48 3.03 1.64
CA GLY A 68 5.86 2.66 1.30
C GLY A 68 5.96 1.97 -0.06
N MET A 69 5.04 1.05 -0.35
CA MET A 69 4.93 0.38 -1.65
C MET A 69 4.64 1.39 -2.76
N LEU A 70 3.69 2.31 -2.53
CA LEU A 70 3.36 3.39 -3.45
C LEU A 70 4.58 4.28 -3.75
N LEU A 71 5.30 4.71 -2.72
CA LEU A 71 6.50 5.54 -2.88
C LEU A 71 7.57 4.81 -3.68
N TYR A 72 7.79 3.52 -3.40
CA TYR A 72 8.74 2.72 -4.17
C TYR A 72 8.35 2.69 -5.66
N VAL A 73 7.07 2.43 -5.96
CA VAL A 73 6.56 2.43 -7.36
C VAL A 73 6.76 3.79 -8.03
N MET A 74 6.52 4.90 -7.32
CA MET A 74 6.73 6.24 -7.87
C MET A 74 8.19 6.49 -8.28
N VAL A 75 9.16 5.97 -7.52
CA VAL A 75 10.59 6.19 -7.76
C VAL A 75 11.19 5.16 -8.71
N CYS A 76 10.76 3.90 -8.63
CA CYS A 76 11.37 2.77 -9.36
C CYS A 76 10.54 2.32 -10.58
N GLY A 77 9.29 2.77 -10.71
CA GLY A 77 8.39 2.40 -11.81
C GLY A 77 7.83 0.97 -11.74
N THR A 78 8.16 0.19 -10.71
CA THR A 78 7.68 -1.19 -10.50
C THR A 78 7.48 -1.47 -9.02
N VAL A 79 6.73 -2.52 -8.69
CA VAL A 79 6.58 -2.99 -7.29
C VAL A 79 7.88 -3.66 -6.80
N PRO A 80 8.24 -3.52 -5.51
CA PRO A 80 9.51 -4.05 -4.98
C PRO A 80 9.50 -5.57 -4.74
N PHE A 81 8.32 -6.18 -4.60
CA PHE A 81 8.17 -7.58 -4.20
C PHE A 81 7.37 -8.34 -5.25
N GLN A 82 7.84 -9.53 -5.67
CA GLN A 82 7.20 -10.33 -6.72
C GLN A 82 6.29 -11.42 -6.14
N GLY A 83 6.39 -11.72 -4.85
CA GLY A 83 5.52 -12.68 -4.18
C GLY A 83 5.56 -12.60 -2.65
N ASP A 84 4.77 -13.47 -2.02
CA ASP A 84 4.56 -13.50 -0.57
C ASP A 84 5.86 -13.64 0.23
N SER A 85 6.80 -14.47 -0.24
CA SER A 85 8.11 -14.63 0.40
C SER A 85 8.90 -13.31 0.41
N ASP A 86 8.88 -12.57 -0.68
CA ASP A 86 9.58 -11.27 -0.78
C ASP A 86 8.92 -10.23 0.14
N ILE A 87 7.59 -10.20 0.17
CA ILE A 87 6.81 -9.32 1.06
C ILE A 87 7.17 -9.58 2.53
N VAL A 88 7.23 -10.86 2.93
CA VAL A 88 7.54 -11.24 4.31
C VAL A 88 9.00 -10.97 4.67
N LEU A 89 9.94 -11.17 3.74
CA LEU A 89 11.35 -10.86 3.96
C LEU A 89 11.62 -9.35 4.00
N GLY A 90 10.86 -8.55 3.23
CA GLY A 90 10.94 -7.09 3.23
C GLY A 90 12.27 -6.53 2.70
N GLN A 91 13.01 -7.30 1.89
CA GLN A 91 14.29 -6.86 1.33
C GLN A 91 14.07 -6.02 0.08
N LEU A 92 14.43 -4.74 0.14
CA LEU A 92 14.29 -3.80 -0.97
C LEU A 92 15.54 -3.77 -1.85
N PHE A 93 15.34 -3.79 -3.16
CA PHE A 93 16.37 -3.55 -4.17
C PHE A 93 15.98 -2.30 -4.95
N PHE A 94 16.85 -1.29 -5.02
CA PHE A 94 16.57 -0.08 -5.78
C PHE A 94 17.26 -0.16 -7.14
N VAL A 95 16.49 -0.01 -8.22
CA VAL A 95 17.01 -0.05 -9.61
C VAL A 95 17.85 1.17 -9.96
N GLN A 96 17.74 2.25 -9.19
CA GLN A 96 18.50 3.49 -9.35
C GLN A 96 18.97 3.99 -7.98
N PRO A 97 20.11 4.72 -7.90
CA PRO A 97 20.49 5.43 -6.69
C PRO A 97 19.39 6.43 -6.33
N VAL A 98 18.78 6.26 -5.16
CA VAL A 98 17.67 7.11 -4.69
C VAL A 98 18.19 8.45 -4.13
N SER A 99 19.49 8.53 -3.86
CA SER A 99 20.23 9.73 -3.49
C SER A 99 21.53 9.80 -4.30
N PRO A 100 22.02 11.01 -4.63
CA PRO A 100 23.42 11.23 -5.02
C PRO A 100 24.40 10.69 -3.98
#